data_AF-A0A3C0AIQ0-F1
#
_entry.id   AF-A0A3C0AIQ0-F1
#
_cell.length_a   1.000
_cell.length_b   1.000
_cell.length_c   1.000
_cell.angle_alpha   90.00
_cell.angle_beta   90.00
_cell.angle_gamma   90.00
#
_symmetry.space_group_name_H-M   'P 1'
#
loop_
_entity.id
_entity.type
_entity.pdbx_description
1 polymer ?
#
loop_
_entity_poly.entity_id
_entity_poly.type
_entity_poly.pdbx_seq_one_letter_code
_entity_poly.pdbx_strand_id
1 'polypeptide(L)'
;MAKKKAVSKRASDSKPKPSAKKKVVRASTKRNPASLQSELKKLDRDIVKMVNKRCAMTVKQIKSDPEPRKAMFDPKSDEELRETIEKLNESGPLTNNAIRGIFRQILSSARRQIHPQRVAYLGPAYSYTHLAALERFGEGADMVPVNTIGSVFEEVNRGNTEFGVVPIENSTDGRVVDTLDMFTRLPLRICGEVLIAVHHNLLARCERSEITEIYSKPQALSQCREWLSRNMPQAHLHEVTSTSTAAQLAATKPGAAAVASHQASVEYDLQIIVEGIEDNANNVTR
;
A
#
# COMPACT_ATOMS: atom_id res chain seq x y z
N MET A 1 41.50 29.53 -103.78
CA MET A 1 42.85 29.41 -103.17
C MET A 1 42.72 28.81 -101.77
N ALA A 2 43.57 27.81 -101.46
CA ALA A 2 44.06 27.26 -100.17
C ALA A 2 43.20 27.36 -98.87
N LYS A 3 42.87 26.24 -98.16
CA LYS A 3 43.68 25.52 -97.11
C LYS A 3 44.15 26.47 -95.99
N LYS A 4 44.01 26.26 -94.66
CA LYS A 4 44.08 25.09 -93.73
C LYS A 4 43.73 25.62 -92.30
N LYS A 5 42.95 24.91 -91.46
CA LYS A 5 43.34 24.12 -90.24
C LYS A 5 44.38 24.73 -89.26
N ALA A 6 43.98 24.90 -87.98
CA ALA A 6 44.59 24.39 -86.72
C ALA A 6 43.74 24.91 -85.52
N VAL A 7 42.96 24.13 -84.77
CA VAL A 7 43.22 23.15 -83.68
C VAL A 7 43.97 23.68 -82.44
N SER A 8 43.25 23.77 -81.31
CA SER A 8 43.71 23.49 -79.93
C SER A 8 42.47 23.41 -78.99
N LYS A 9 41.94 22.21 -78.66
CA LYS A 9 41.93 21.53 -77.33
C LYS A 9 41.51 22.44 -76.15
N ARG A 10 40.53 22.13 -75.26
CA ARG A 10 40.08 20.86 -74.65
C ARG A 10 38.75 21.06 -73.84
N ALA A 11 37.93 19.99 -73.78
CA ALA A 11 36.97 19.53 -72.73
C ALA A 11 35.84 20.49 -72.25
N SER A 12 34.55 20.29 -72.60
CA SER A 12 33.54 19.31 -72.06
C SER A 12 33.42 19.36 -70.52
N ASP A 13 32.27 19.52 -69.86
CA ASP A 13 30.89 19.25 -70.28
C ASP A 13 29.86 19.84 -69.29
N SER A 14 28.67 20.10 -69.82
CA SER A 14 27.31 20.24 -69.26
C SER A 14 27.01 20.71 -67.81
N LYS A 15 26.09 21.70 -67.73
CA LYS A 15 25.47 22.32 -66.54
C LYS A 15 24.58 21.34 -65.75
N PRO A 16 24.47 21.43 -64.40
CA PRO A 16 23.64 20.53 -63.61
C PRO A 16 22.14 20.90 -63.63
N LYS A 17 21.30 19.86 -63.74
CA LYS A 17 19.83 19.87 -63.59
C LYS A 17 19.40 20.08 -62.12
N PRO A 18 18.23 20.68 -61.85
CA PRO A 18 17.69 20.79 -60.50
C PRO A 18 17.20 19.42 -59.97
N SER A 19 17.59 19.11 -58.74
CA SER A 19 17.36 17.85 -58.05
C SER A 19 15.90 17.65 -57.61
N ALA A 20 15.45 16.40 -57.72
CA ALA A 20 14.11 15.94 -57.39
C ALA A 20 13.78 16.11 -55.90
N LYS A 21 12.63 16.75 -55.60
CA LYS A 21 12.02 16.75 -54.27
C LYS A 21 11.53 15.34 -53.94
N LYS A 22 12.27 14.59 -53.14
CA LYS A 22 11.79 13.36 -52.48
C LYS A 22 10.68 13.74 -51.48
N LYS A 23 9.46 13.23 -51.70
CA LYS A 23 8.37 13.18 -50.72
C LYS A 23 8.86 12.44 -49.47
N VAL A 24 9.10 13.17 -48.39
CA VAL A 24 9.20 12.57 -47.06
C VAL A 24 7.76 12.35 -46.57
N VAL A 25 7.26 11.13 -46.75
CA VAL A 25 6.02 10.68 -46.09
C VAL A 25 6.36 10.49 -44.61
N ARG A 26 6.27 11.56 -43.82
CA ARG A 26 6.18 11.42 -42.36
C ARG A 26 4.76 10.94 -42.05
N ALA A 27 4.61 9.63 -41.90
CA ALA A 27 3.42 9.04 -41.30
C ALA A 27 3.37 9.44 -39.82
N SER A 28 2.80 10.62 -39.52
CA SER A 28 2.41 10.97 -38.17
C SER A 28 1.09 10.26 -37.86
N THR A 29 1.17 9.07 -37.27
CA THR A 29 0.03 8.39 -36.65
C THR A 29 -0.41 9.17 -35.42
N LYS A 30 -1.18 10.25 -35.62
CA LYS A 30 -2.00 10.85 -34.56
C LYS A 30 -3.07 9.81 -34.20
N ARG A 31 -2.81 8.97 -33.19
CA ARG A 31 -3.84 8.06 -32.63
C ARG A 31 -5.01 8.93 -32.17
N ASN A 32 -6.20 8.63 -32.69
CA ASN A 32 -7.42 9.35 -32.38
C ASN A 32 -7.80 9.07 -30.90
N PRO A 33 -8.12 10.07 -30.06
CA PRO A 33 -8.57 9.84 -28.68
C PRO A 33 -9.74 8.84 -28.59
N ALA A 34 -10.64 8.84 -29.58
CA ALA A 34 -11.76 7.89 -29.65
C ALA A 34 -11.30 6.44 -29.92
N SER A 35 -10.21 6.23 -30.67
CA SER A 35 -9.67 4.88 -30.91
C SER A 35 -8.97 4.33 -29.67
N LEU A 36 -8.27 5.20 -28.92
CA LEU A 36 -7.67 4.84 -27.63
C LEU A 36 -8.74 4.44 -26.60
N GLN A 37 -9.86 5.17 -26.53
CA GLN A 37 -10.97 4.80 -25.65
C GLN A 37 -11.59 3.44 -25.99
N SER A 38 -11.68 3.10 -27.29
CA SER A 38 -12.16 1.78 -27.70
C SER A 38 -11.18 0.66 -27.33
N GLU A 39 -9.88 0.91 -27.47
CA GLU A 39 -8.83 -0.03 -27.05
C GLU A 39 -8.86 -0.23 -25.53
N LEU A 40 -8.99 0.85 -24.74
CA LEU A 40 -9.13 0.77 -23.28
C LEU A 40 -10.36 -0.04 -22.88
N LYS A 41 -11.54 0.23 -23.47
CA LYS A 41 -12.76 -0.55 -23.17
C LYS A 41 -12.61 -2.04 -23.47
N LYS A 42 -11.85 -2.39 -24.50
CA LYS A 42 -11.55 -3.80 -24.80
C LYS A 42 -10.63 -4.39 -23.73
N LEU A 43 -9.57 -3.66 -23.38
CA LEU A 43 -8.63 -4.06 -22.33
C LEU A 43 -9.33 -4.23 -20.98
N ASP A 44 -10.25 -3.33 -20.61
CA ASP A 44 -11.03 -3.40 -19.37
C ASP A 44 -11.84 -4.70 -19.30
N ARG A 45 -12.50 -5.09 -20.41
CA ARG A 45 -13.22 -6.37 -20.48
C ARG A 45 -12.28 -7.56 -20.32
N ASP A 46 -11.12 -7.50 -20.96
CA ASP A 46 -10.12 -8.56 -20.88
C ASP A 46 -9.55 -8.67 -19.46
N ILE A 47 -9.27 -7.56 -18.79
CA ILE A 47 -8.85 -7.51 -17.37
C ILE A 47 -9.92 -8.13 -16.49
N VAL A 48 -11.18 -7.70 -16.60
CA VAL A 48 -12.29 -8.25 -15.80
C VAL A 48 -12.43 -9.76 -16.04
N LYS A 49 -12.34 -10.20 -17.29
CA LYS A 49 -12.39 -11.62 -17.65
C LYS A 49 -11.23 -12.40 -17.03
N MET A 50 -10.00 -11.88 -17.11
CA MET A 50 -8.81 -12.56 -16.59
C MET A 50 -8.78 -12.58 -15.06
N VAL A 51 -9.17 -11.50 -14.40
CA VAL A 51 -9.27 -11.42 -12.93
C VAL A 51 -10.30 -12.43 -12.41
N ASN A 52 -11.49 -12.47 -13.02
CA ASN A 52 -12.52 -13.45 -12.66
C ASN A 52 -12.06 -14.90 -12.91
N LYS A 53 -11.40 -15.16 -14.04
CA LYS A 53 -10.84 -16.48 -14.34
C LYS A 53 -9.77 -16.87 -13.32
N ARG A 54 -8.84 -15.96 -12.98
CA ARG A 54 -7.79 -16.21 -11.99
C ARG A 54 -8.41 -16.53 -10.63
N CYS A 55 -9.37 -15.73 -10.18
CA CYS A 55 -10.10 -15.93 -8.93
C CYS A 55 -10.79 -17.31 -8.89
N ALA A 56 -11.57 -17.65 -9.92
CA ALA A 56 -12.25 -18.94 -10.01
C ALA A 56 -11.28 -20.14 -10.02
N MET A 57 -10.12 -20.01 -10.67
CA MET A 57 -9.09 -21.05 -10.67
C MET A 57 -8.45 -21.20 -9.29
N THR A 58 -8.17 -20.10 -8.58
CA THR A 58 -7.71 -20.15 -7.18
C THR A 58 -8.70 -20.90 -6.31
N VAL A 59 -10.00 -20.60 -6.44
CA VAL A 59 -11.04 -21.26 -5.65
C VAL A 59 -11.07 -22.75 -5.92
N LYS A 60 -10.99 -23.16 -7.18
CA LYS A 60 -10.95 -24.58 -7.57
C LYS A 60 -9.71 -25.28 -7.02
N GLN A 61 -8.54 -24.66 -7.13
CA GLN A 61 -7.27 -25.19 -6.63
C GLN A 61 -7.34 -25.46 -5.12
N ILE A 62 -7.81 -24.49 -4.34
CA ILE A 62 -7.92 -24.63 -2.89
C ILE A 62 -8.96 -25.70 -2.52
N LYS A 63 -10.13 -25.73 -3.19
CA LYS A 63 -11.16 -26.75 -2.93
C LYS A 63 -10.75 -28.17 -3.34
N SER A 64 -9.82 -28.32 -4.28
CA SER A 64 -9.30 -29.62 -4.69
C SER A 64 -8.21 -30.16 -3.77
N ASP A 65 -7.68 -29.35 -2.85
CA ASP A 65 -6.70 -29.80 -1.89
C ASP A 65 -7.35 -30.71 -0.82
N PRO A 66 -6.69 -31.80 -0.38
CA PRO A 66 -7.19 -32.65 0.70
C PRO A 66 -7.40 -31.91 2.03
N GLU A 67 -6.66 -30.81 2.26
CA GLU A 67 -6.79 -29.94 3.43
C GLU A 67 -7.10 -28.49 2.98
N PRO A 68 -8.32 -28.17 2.51
CA PRO A 68 -8.63 -26.86 1.91
C PRO A 68 -8.30 -25.67 2.82
N ARG A 69 -8.51 -25.80 4.13
CA ARG A 69 -8.15 -24.76 5.11
C ARG A 69 -6.65 -24.50 5.16
N LYS A 70 -5.81 -25.52 5.02
CA LYS A 70 -4.35 -25.39 5.03
C LYS A 70 -3.87 -24.79 3.70
N ALA A 71 -4.42 -25.26 2.59
CA ALA A 71 -4.13 -24.74 1.25
C ALA A 71 -4.55 -23.27 1.06
N MET A 72 -5.56 -22.80 1.80
CA MET A 72 -5.91 -21.37 1.80
C MET A 72 -4.76 -20.48 2.30
N PHE A 73 -3.88 -21.00 3.16
CA PHE A 73 -2.90 -20.22 3.91
C PHE A 73 -1.51 -20.87 3.93
N ASP A 74 -1.11 -21.48 2.82
CA ASP A 74 0.23 -22.03 2.68
C ASP A 74 1.25 -20.91 2.36
N PRO A 75 2.15 -20.54 3.30
CA PRO A 75 3.11 -19.47 3.07
C PRO A 75 4.05 -19.79 1.90
N LYS A 76 4.32 -21.08 1.65
CA LYS A 76 5.20 -21.51 0.58
C LYS A 76 4.56 -21.23 -0.78
N SER A 77 3.29 -21.60 -0.96
CA SER A 77 2.52 -21.28 -2.17
C SER A 77 2.43 -19.78 -2.43
N ASP A 78 2.28 -18.95 -1.38
CA ASP A 78 2.23 -17.49 -1.50
C ASP A 78 3.58 -16.90 -1.95
N GLU A 79 4.69 -17.42 -1.42
CA GLU A 79 6.04 -17.01 -1.81
C GLU A 79 6.38 -17.44 -3.24
N GLU A 80 6.05 -18.68 -3.63
CA GLU A 80 6.23 -19.18 -5.00
C GLU A 80 5.45 -18.34 -6.03
N LEU A 81 4.21 -17.95 -5.68
CA LEU A 81 3.43 -17.04 -6.51
C LEU A 81 4.10 -15.67 -6.59
N ARG A 82 4.60 -15.13 -5.47
CA ARG A 82 5.28 -13.84 -5.40
C ARG A 82 6.50 -13.79 -6.33
N GLU A 83 7.36 -14.78 -6.26
CA GLU A 83 8.51 -14.91 -7.16
C GLU A 83 8.08 -14.99 -8.63
N THR A 84 7.02 -15.75 -8.91
CA THR A 84 6.50 -15.93 -10.26
C THR A 84 5.97 -14.62 -10.85
N ILE A 85 5.16 -13.87 -10.10
CA ILE A 85 4.59 -12.60 -10.60
C ILE A 85 5.65 -11.52 -10.79
N GLU A 86 6.70 -11.51 -9.96
CA GLU A 86 7.81 -10.56 -10.10
C GLU A 86 8.63 -10.84 -11.35
N LYS A 87 8.95 -12.11 -11.63
CA LYS A 87 9.61 -12.51 -12.88
C LYS A 87 8.77 -12.14 -14.11
N LEU A 88 7.46 -12.37 -14.06
CA LEU A 88 6.55 -11.99 -15.16
C LEU A 88 6.43 -10.46 -15.33
N ASN A 89 6.73 -9.68 -14.30
CA ASN A 89 6.65 -8.21 -14.31
C ASN A 89 7.94 -7.53 -14.80
N GLU A 90 9.01 -8.26 -15.12
CA GLU A 90 10.32 -7.70 -15.52
C GLU A 90 10.25 -6.72 -16.70
N SER A 91 9.27 -6.87 -17.60
CA SER A 91 9.06 -6.00 -18.77
C SER A 91 7.89 -5.02 -18.60
N GLY A 92 7.30 -4.97 -17.40
CA GLY A 92 6.05 -4.26 -17.11
C GLY A 92 6.28 -2.82 -16.64
N PRO A 93 5.28 -1.93 -16.86
CA PRO A 93 5.34 -0.55 -16.35
C PRO A 93 5.01 -0.43 -14.85
N LEU A 94 4.58 -1.51 -14.19
CA LEU A 94 4.20 -1.52 -12.77
C LEU A 94 5.41 -1.86 -11.89
N THR A 95 5.45 -1.31 -10.66
CA THR A 95 6.43 -1.71 -9.66
C THR A 95 6.09 -3.08 -9.08
N ASN A 96 7.09 -3.80 -8.53
CA ASN A 96 6.86 -5.09 -7.87
C ASN A 96 5.89 -4.97 -6.69
N ASN A 97 5.91 -3.86 -5.95
CA ASN A 97 4.94 -3.64 -4.87
C ASN A 97 3.51 -3.47 -5.41
N ALA A 98 3.32 -2.77 -6.53
CA ALA A 98 2.01 -2.59 -7.14
C ALA A 98 1.43 -3.92 -7.65
N ILE A 99 2.23 -4.74 -8.34
CA ILE A 99 1.74 -6.04 -8.85
C ILE A 99 1.43 -7.01 -7.71
N ARG A 100 2.25 -7.04 -6.65
CA ARG A 100 1.98 -7.79 -5.41
C ARG A 100 0.64 -7.37 -4.80
N GLY A 101 0.38 -6.06 -4.72
CA GLY A 101 -0.89 -5.52 -4.22
C GLY A 101 -2.11 -6.01 -5.01
N ILE A 102 -2.03 -5.99 -6.34
CA ILE A 102 -3.12 -6.48 -7.21
C ILE A 102 -3.39 -7.96 -6.95
N PHE A 103 -2.35 -8.81 -6.93
CA PHE A 103 -2.51 -10.24 -6.69
C PHE A 103 -3.00 -10.54 -5.27
N ARG A 104 -2.54 -9.79 -4.25
CA ARG A 104 -3.05 -9.87 -2.88
C ARG A 104 -4.57 -9.68 -2.83
N GLN A 105 -5.10 -8.70 -3.54
CA GLN A 105 -6.56 -8.46 -3.59
C GLN A 105 -7.32 -9.57 -4.32
N ILE A 106 -6.78 -10.10 -5.42
CA ILE A 106 -7.39 -11.23 -6.15
C ILE A 106 -7.45 -12.48 -5.27
N LEU A 107 -6.34 -12.79 -4.58
CA LEU A 107 -6.27 -13.94 -3.66
C LEU A 107 -7.21 -13.77 -2.46
N SER A 108 -7.22 -12.59 -1.83
CA SER A 108 -8.13 -12.27 -0.73
C SER A 108 -9.59 -12.48 -1.15
N SER A 109 -9.96 -11.99 -2.33
CA SER A 109 -11.30 -12.18 -2.92
C SER A 109 -11.64 -13.67 -3.17
N ALA A 110 -10.69 -14.46 -3.67
CA ALA A 110 -10.89 -15.89 -3.91
C ALA A 110 -11.05 -16.67 -2.59
N ARG A 111 -10.18 -16.39 -1.61
CA ARG A 111 -10.20 -17.03 -0.29
C ARG A 111 -11.52 -16.76 0.43
N ARG A 112 -12.03 -15.53 0.37
CA ARG A 112 -13.34 -15.13 0.91
C ARG A 112 -14.50 -15.96 0.36
N GLN A 113 -14.46 -16.44 -0.89
CA GLN A 113 -15.52 -17.28 -1.47
C GLN A 113 -15.56 -18.71 -0.89
N ILE A 114 -14.48 -19.17 -0.27
CA ILE A 114 -14.39 -20.48 0.36
C ILE A 114 -14.71 -20.36 1.84
N HIS A 115 -14.04 -19.42 2.49
CA HIS A 115 -14.23 -19.10 3.89
C HIS A 115 -13.86 -17.62 4.07
N PRO A 116 -14.74 -16.77 4.61
CA PRO A 116 -14.34 -15.42 4.98
C PRO A 116 -13.17 -15.53 5.96
N GLN A 117 -12.06 -14.87 5.63
CA GLN A 117 -10.86 -14.87 6.48
C GLN A 117 -11.12 -13.92 7.63
N ARG A 118 -11.24 -14.44 8.84
CA ARG A 118 -11.45 -13.64 10.04
C ARG A 118 -10.10 -13.40 10.70
N VAL A 119 -9.76 -12.14 10.88
CA VAL A 119 -8.45 -11.72 11.42
C VAL A 119 -8.69 -10.88 12.65
N ALA A 120 -8.37 -11.43 13.82
CA ALA A 120 -8.36 -10.66 15.05
C ALA A 120 -7.16 -9.71 15.06
N TYR A 121 -7.35 -8.48 15.55
CA TYR A 121 -6.25 -7.53 15.69
C TYR A 121 -6.45 -6.65 16.92
N LEU A 122 -5.34 -6.14 17.45
CA LEU A 122 -5.39 -5.15 18.53
C LEU A 122 -6.01 -3.84 18.02
N GLY A 123 -7.27 -3.63 18.40
CA GLY A 123 -8.08 -2.51 17.97
C GLY A 123 -7.67 -1.17 18.57
N PRO A 124 -8.43 -0.10 18.26
CA PRO A 124 -9.61 -0.08 17.40
C PRO A 124 -9.26 -0.01 15.90
N ALA A 125 -10.27 0.12 15.04
CA ALA A 125 -10.06 0.38 13.62
C ALA A 125 -9.15 1.62 13.41
N TYR A 126 -8.32 1.52 12.38
CA TYR A 126 -7.31 2.51 11.97
C TYR A 126 -6.13 2.66 12.94
N SER A 127 -6.00 1.76 13.92
CA SER A 127 -4.77 1.60 14.69
C SER A 127 -3.63 1.09 13.79
N TYR A 128 -2.37 1.22 14.21
CA TYR A 128 -1.25 0.65 13.45
C TYR A 128 -1.38 -0.87 13.26
N THR A 129 -1.97 -1.58 14.23
CA THR A 129 -2.23 -3.02 14.09
C THR A 129 -3.36 -3.31 13.10
N HIS A 130 -4.37 -2.43 13.00
CA HIS A 130 -5.34 -2.51 11.90
C HIS A 130 -4.67 -2.33 10.54
N LEU A 131 -3.79 -1.34 10.40
CA LEU A 131 -3.04 -1.09 9.17
C LEU A 131 -2.13 -2.28 8.82
N ALA A 132 -1.49 -2.89 9.81
CA ALA A 132 -0.72 -4.13 9.65
C ALA A 132 -1.59 -5.28 9.13
N ALA A 133 -2.79 -5.45 9.70
CA ALA A 133 -3.74 -6.47 9.26
C ALA A 133 -4.22 -6.24 7.82
N LEU A 134 -4.57 -5.00 7.46
CA LEU A 134 -4.93 -4.63 6.10
C LEU A 134 -3.77 -4.86 5.12
N GLU A 135 -2.54 -4.53 5.50
CA GLU A 135 -1.37 -4.74 4.65
C GLU A 135 -1.10 -6.23 4.40
N ARG A 136 -1.35 -7.09 5.38
CA ARG A 136 -1.13 -8.53 5.21
C ARG A 136 -2.29 -9.24 4.50
N PHE A 137 -3.54 -8.96 4.88
CA PHE A 137 -4.70 -9.74 4.46
C PHE A 137 -5.61 -9.02 3.43
N GLY A 138 -5.44 -7.70 3.29
CA GLY A 138 -6.28 -6.85 2.45
C GLY A 138 -7.63 -6.51 3.08
N GLU A 139 -8.35 -5.56 2.50
CA GLU A 139 -9.72 -5.17 2.88
C GLU A 139 -10.76 -6.28 2.65
N GLY A 140 -10.36 -7.34 1.94
CA GLY A 140 -11.12 -8.57 1.74
C GLY A 140 -11.19 -9.51 2.96
N ALA A 141 -10.51 -9.21 4.07
CA ALA A 141 -10.68 -9.97 5.31
C ALA A 141 -11.82 -9.40 6.18
N ASP A 142 -12.44 -10.25 7.00
CA ASP A 142 -13.30 -9.85 8.10
C ASP A 142 -12.40 -9.47 9.29
N MET A 143 -12.22 -8.16 9.49
CA MET A 143 -11.32 -7.63 10.51
C MET A 143 -12.07 -7.55 11.85
N VAL A 144 -11.60 -8.32 12.84
CA VAL A 144 -12.22 -8.42 14.15
C VAL A 144 -11.40 -7.61 15.17
N PRO A 145 -11.82 -6.38 15.51
CA PRO A 145 -11.13 -5.60 16.54
C PRO A 145 -11.36 -6.24 17.91
N VAL A 146 -10.27 -6.38 18.68
CA VAL A 146 -10.34 -6.75 20.09
C VAL A 146 -9.51 -5.77 20.94
N ASN A 147 -9.80 -5.73 22.24
CA ASN A 147 -9.29 -4.67 23.11
C ASN A 147 -7.93 -4.97 23.76
N THR A 148 -7.45 -6.22 23.69
CA THR A 148 -6.17 -6.63 24.29
C THR A 148 -5.42 -7.62 23.41
N ILE A 149 -4.09 -7.67 23.57
CA ILE A 149 -3.25 -8.66 22.90
C ILE A 149 -3.69 -10.08 23.29
N GLY A 150 -3.94 -10.33 24.58
CA GLY A 150 -4.45 -11.62 25.06
C GLY A 150 -5.74 -12.05 24.35
N SER A 151 -6.67 -11.12 24.13
CA SER A 151 -7.91 -11.40 23.38
C SER A 151 -7.64 -11.84 21.94
N VAL A 152 -6.63 -11.27 21.25
CA VAL A 152 -6.27 -11.72 19.89
C VAL A 152 -5.85 -13.19 19.90
N PHE A 153 -5.01 -13.55 20.86
CA PHE A 153 -4.55 -14.93 21.04
C PHE A 153 -5.70 -15.87 21.41
N GLU A 154 -6.63 -15.46 22.27
CA GLU A 154 -7.81 -16.26 22.63
C GLU A 154 -8.75 -16.50 21.45
N GLU A 155 -9.01 -15.49 20.62
CA GLU A 155 -9.87 -15.62 19.43
C GLU A 155 -9.30 -16.65 18.44
N VAL A 156 -7.98 -16.67 18.24
CA VAL A 156 -7.31 -17.66 17.39
C VAL A 156 -7.32 -19.04 18.04
N ASN A 157 -7.00 -19.13 19.34
CA ASN A 157 -6.94 -20.41 20.06
C ASN A 157 -8.31 -21.10 20.16
N ARG A 158 -9.40 -20.33 20.27
CA ARG A 158 -10.78 -20.84 20.27
C ARG A 158 -11.30 -21.16 18.85
N GLY A 159 -10.57 -20.79 17.81
CA GLY A 159 -10.97 -20.97 16.42
C GLY A 159 -12.09 -20.02 15.97
N ASN A 160 -12.30 -18.92 16.69
CA ASN A 160 -13.25 -17.86 16.30
C ASN A 160 -12.71 -17.07 15.09
N THR A 161 -11.39 -16.86 15.06
CA THR A 161 -10.66 -16.25 13.94
C THR A 161 -9.54 -17.17 13.48
N GLU A 162 -9.24 -17.20 12.19
CA GLU A 162 -8.13 -18.02 11.69
C GLU A 162 -6.76 -17.39 11.97
N PHE A 163 -6.70 -16.05 12.04
CA PHE A 163 -5.45 -15.31 12.25
C PHE A 163 -5.60 -14.25 13.33
N GLY A 164 -4.48 -13.93 13.95
CA GLY A 164 -4.32 -12.83 14.88
C GLY A 164 -3.14 -11.95 14.46
N VAL A 165 -3.32 -10.63 14.49
CA VAL A 165 -2.24 -9.66 14.26
C VAL A 165 -1.95 -8.94 15.57
N VAL A 166 -0.70 -9.05 16.02
CA VAL A 166 -0.20 -8.47 17.27
C VAL A 166 1.18 -7.87 17.02
N PRO A 167 1.52 -6.74 17.67
CA PRO A 167 2.89 -6.21 17.60
C PRO A 167 3.81 -7.07 18.46
N ILE A 168 5.00 -7.41 17.97
CA ILE A 168 6.02 -8.16 18.71
C ILE A 168 7.18 -7.26 19.15
N GLU A 169 7.51 -6.23 18.38
CA GLU A 169 8.63 -5.33 18.65
C GLU A 169 8.41 -3.95 18.02
N ASN A 170 8.81 -2.90 18.72
CA ASN A 170 8.90 -1.55 18.19
C ASN A 170 10.36 -1.06 18.29
N SER A 171 10.88 -0.44 17.24
CA SER A 171 12.27 0.02 17.18
C SER A 171 12.64 1.07 18.24
N THR A 172 11.64 1.80 18.76
CA THR A 172 11.83 2.87 19.77
C THR A 172 11.61 2.32 21.18
N ASP A 173 10.57 1.52 21.40
CA ASP A 173 10.15 1.07 22.74
C ASP A 173 10.53 -0.38 23.07
N GLY A 174 11.15 -1.09 22.13
CA GLY A 174 11.61 -2.46 22.29
C GLY A 174 10.48 -3.50 22.16
N ARG A 175 10.67 -4.63 22.85
CA ARG A 175 9.80 -5.80 22.71
C ARG A 175 8.45 -5.61 23.41
N VAL A 176 7.40 -6.13 22.79
CA VAL A 176 6.05 -6.14 23.39
C VAL A 176 5.92 -7.37 24.30
N VAL A 177 6.07 -7.15 25.59
CA VAL A 177 6.11 -8.22 26.63
C VAL A 177 4.85 -9.08 26.59
N ASP A 178 3.67 -8.46 26.49
CA ASP A 178 2.38 -9.17 26.48
C ASP A 178 2.30 -10.19 25.34
N THR A 179 2.77 -9.83 24.15
CA THR A 179 2.80 -10.72 22.98
C THR A 179 3.71 -11.92 23.24
N LEU A 180 4.90 -11.68 23.80
CA LEU A 180 5.85 -12.75 24.10
C LEU A 180 5.33 -13.69 25.18
N ASP A 181 4.71 -13.16 26.23
CA ASP A 181 4.09 -13.93 27.31
C ASP A 181 2.95 -14.81 26.77
N MET A 182 2.10 -14.27 25.89
CA MET A 182 1.02 -15.05 25.29
C MET A 182 1.51 -16.26 24.47
N PHE A 183 2.64 -16.15 23.76
CA PHE A 183 3.26 -17.28 23.07
C PHE A 183 3.78 -18.37 24.04
N THR A 184 4.07 -18.04 25.29
CA THR A 184 4.43 -19.06 26.30
C THR A 184 3.21 -19.80 26.85
N ARG A 185 2.03 -19.17 26.81
CA ARG A 185 0.79 -19.67 27.44
C ARG A 185 -0.09 -20.47 26.49
N LEU A 186 -0.15 -20.08 25.21
CA LEU A 186 -1.00 -20.74 24.21
C LEU A 186 -0.19 -21.40 23.11
N PRO A 187 -0.63 -22.56 22.58
CA PRO A 187 0.10 -23.32 21.57
C PRO A 187 -0.07 -22.75 20.15
N LEU A 188 0.06 -21.42 19.99
CA LEU A 188 -0.05 -20.74 18.70
C LEU A 188 1.32 -20.62 18.01
N ARG A 189 1.30 -20.43 16.69
CA ARG A 189 2.51 -20.32 15.86
C ARG A 189 2.48 -19.04 15.04
N ILE A 190 3.65 -18.43 14.87
CA ILE A 190 3.84 -17.30 13.96
C ILE A 190 3.85 -17.84 12.52
N CYS A 191 2.96 -17.33 11.68
CA CYS A 191 2.82 -17.74 10.27
C CYS A 191 3.19 -16.64 9.27
N GLY A 192 3.72 -15.51 9.75
CA GLY A 192 4.17 -14.39 8.94
C GLY A 192 4.50 -13.18 9.80
N GLU A 193 5.14 -12.18 9.18
CA GLU A 193 5.47 -10.90 9.79
C GLU A 193 5.15 -9.75 8.83
N VAL A 194 4.97 -8.56 9.37
CA VAL A 194 4.78 -7.32 8.62
C VAL A 194 5.51 -6.20 9.34
N LEU A 195 6.20 -5.34 8.60
CA LEU A 195 6.87 -4.17 9.14
C LEU A 195 6.03 -2.94 8.80
N ILE A 196 5.63 -2.19 9.82
CA ILE A 196 4.87 -0.95 9.67
C ILE A 196 5.70 0.23 10.16
N ALA A 197 5.98 1.16 9.24
CA ALA A 197 6.55 2.45 9.59
C ALA A 197 5.52 3.26 10.39
N VAL A 198 5.95 3.79 11.53
CA VAL A 198 5.11 4.56 12.45
C VAL A 198 5.41 6.03 12.25
N HIS A 199 4.56 6.68 11.46
CA HIS A 199 4.55 8.13 11.30
C HIS A 199 3.40 8.74 12.07
N HIS A 200 3.71 9.71 12.91
CA HIS A 200 2.76 10.45 13.72
C HIS A 200 2.50 11.82 13.09
N ASN A 201 1.24 12.20 13.00
CA ASN A 201 0.82 13.47 12.40
C ASN A 201 0.00 14.24 13.42
N LEU A 202 0.12 15.56 13.40
CA LEU A 202 -0.78 16.45 14.16
C LEU A 202 -2.05 16.66 13.33
N LEU A 203 -3.18 16.16 13.82
CA LEU A 203 -4.47 16.19 13.14
C LEU A 203 -5.46 17.09 13.88
N ALA A 204 -6.22 17.93 13.18
CA ALA A 204 -7.28 18.75 13.80
C ALA A 204 -8.37 19.14 12.78
N ARG A 205 -9.51 19.64 13.26
CA ARG A 205 -10.53 20.32 12.43
C ARG A 205 -10.41 21.85 12.45
N CYS A 206 -9.52 22.37 13.28
CA CYS A 206 -9.31 23.79 13.50
C CYS A 206 -7.91 24.20 13.04
N GLU A 207 -7.69 25.50 12.89
CA GLU A 207 -6.38 26.03 12.54
C GLU A 207 -5.38 25.78 13.67
N ARG A 208 -4.09 25.68 13.34
CA ARG A 208 -3.03 25.39 14.32
C ARG A 208 -3.05 26.33 15.54
N SER A 209 -3.39 27.59 15.34
CA SER A 209 -3.46 28.62 16.40
C SER A 209 -4.62 28.43 17.37
N GLU A 210 -5.63 27.64 17.01
CA GLU A 210 -6.84 27.40 17.80
C GLU A 210 -6.72 26.14 18.68
N ILE A 211 -5.64 25.36 18.51
CA ILE A 211 -5.40 24.12 19.25
C ILE A 211 -5.01 24.45 20.69
N THR A 212 -5.83 24.03 21.65
CA THR A 212 -5.58 24.18 23.09
C THR A 212 -5.29 22.85 23.78
N GLU A 213 -5.66 21.74 23.15
CA GLU A 213 -5.54 20.39 23.71
C GLU A 213 -5.08 19.41 22.63
N ILE A 214 -4.19 18.47 22.99
CA ILE A 214 -3.66 17.44 22.09
C ILE A 214 -3.82 16.07 22.75
N TYR A 215 -4.49 15.17 22.06
CA TYR A 215 -4.80 13.82 22.53
C TYR A 215 -3.92 12.78 21.82
N SER A 216 -3.44 11.77 22.54
CA SER A 216 -2.93 10.53 21.95
C SER A 216 -2.69 9.46 23.01
N LYS A 217 -2.19 8.28 22.60
CA LYS A 217 -1.69 7.29 23.54
C LYS A 217 -0.39 7.79 24.20
N PRO A 218 -0.09 7.40 25.46
CA PRO A 218 1.11 7.85 26.17
C PRO A 218 2.40 7.67 25.36
N GLN A 219 2.54 6.51 24.71
CA GLN A 219 3.68 6.17 23.88
C GLN A 219 3.84 7.10 22.66
N ALA A 220 2.74 7.47 21.98
CA ALA A 220 2.80 8.37 20.83
C ALA A 220 3.12 9.81 21.24
N LEU A 221 2.57 10.28 22.37
CA LEU A 221 2.94 11.58 22.95
C LEU A 221 4.43 11.61 23.33
N SER A 222 4.94 10.54 23.94
CA SER A 222 6.34 10.46 24.31
C SER A 222 7.27 10.41 23.08
N GLN A 223 6.84 9.80 21.99
CA GLN A 223 7.57 9.75 20.72
C GLN A 223 7.55 11.06 19.93
N CYS A 224 6.74 12.05 20.32
CA CYS A 224 6.66 13.37 19.67
C CYS A 224 6.97 14.51 20.65
N ARG A 225 7.62 14.21 21.77
CA ARG A 225 7.74 15.12 22.91
C ARG A 225 8.58 16.34 22.58
N GLU A 226 9.69 16.14 21.86
CA GLU A 226 10.56 17.26 21.49
C GLU A 226 9.84 18.20 20.54
N TRP A 227 9.16 17.64 19.52
CA TRP A 227 8.41 18.45 18.58
C TRP A 227 7.29 19.22 19.27
N LEU A 228 6.46 18.55 20.08
CA LEU A 228 5.32 19.14 20.78
C LEU A 228 5.75 20.26 21.74
N SER A 229 6.81 20.04 22.54
CA SER A 229 7.32 21.05 23.47
C SER A 229 7.85 22.31 22.78
N ARG A 230 8.45 22.18 21.59
CA ARG A 230 8.95 23.33 20.80
C ARG A 230 7.84 24.06 20.05
N ASN A 231 6.85 23.31 19.54
CA ASN A 231 5.90 23.82 18.55
C ASN A 231 4.51 24.11 19.08
N MET A 232 4.10 23.44 20.16
CA MET A 232 2.79 23.55 20.80
C MET A 232 2.92 23.71 22.33
N PRO A 233 3.79 24.59 22.85
CA PRO A 233 4.09 24.67 24.30
C PRO A 233 2.89 25.07 25.17
N GLN A 234 1.85 25.64 24.56
CA GLN A 234 0.63 26.10 25.26
C GLN A 234 -0.50 25.06 25.23
N ALA A 235 -0.35 23.99 24.46
CA ALA A 235 -1.38 22.96 24.35
C ALA A 235 -1.27 21.94 25.49
N HIS A 236 -2.40 21.58 26.09
CA HIS A 236 -2.45 20.55 27.13
C HIS A 236 -2.41 19.16 26.49
N LEU A 237 -1.51 18.29 26.95
CA LEU A 237 -1.40 16.92 26.45
C LEU A 237 -2.32 15.99 27.27
N HIS A 238 -3.15 15.22 26.57
CA HIS A 238 -4.12 14.30 27.16
C HIS A 238 -3.88 12.86 26.69
N GLU A 239 -3.67 11.96 27.64
CA GLU A 239 -3.48 10.54 27.37
C GLU A 239 -4.82 9.81 27.18
N VAL A 240 -4.91 9.01 26.13
CA VAL A 240 -6.07 8.17 25.81
C VAL A 240 -5.65 6.76 25.40
N THR A 241 -6.64 5.89 25.18
CA THR A 241 -6.43 4.46 24.97
C THR A 241 -5.76 4.10 23.64
N SER A 242 -5.90 4.92 22.60
CA SER A 242 -5.26 4.69 21.29
C SER A 242 -5.11 5.97 20.48
N THR A 243 -4.24 5.95 19.47
CA THR A 243 -4.09 7.05 18.50
C THR A 243 -5.38 7.30 17.70
N SER A 244 -6.12 6.24 17.38
CA SER A 244 -7.41 6.33 16.69
C SER A 244 -8.51 6.91 17.59
N THR A 245 -8.53 6.57 18.89
CA THR A 245 -9.42 7.20 19.88
C THR A 245 -9.14 8.70 19.97
N ALA A 246 -7.88 9.11 19.92
CA ALA A 246 -7.53 10.52 19.91
C ALA A 246 -8.06 11.24 18.66
N ALA A 247 -7.92 10.63 17.47
CA ALA A 247 -8.47 11.20 16.25
C ALA A 247 -10.01 11.34 16.31
N GLN A 248 -10.72 10.34 16.84
CA GLN A 248 -12.16 10.42 17.05
C GLN A 248 -12.56 11.58 17.99
N LEU A 249 -11.80 11.81 19.06
CA LEU A 249 -12.03 12.94 19.97
C LEU A 249 -11.76 14.29 19.30
N ALA A 250 -10.64 14.42 18.58
CA ALA A 250 -10.32 15.64 17.85
C ALA A 250 -11.34 15.99 16.75
N ALA A 251 -12.04 14.98 16.21
CA ALA A 251 -13.09 15.19 15.22
C ALA A 251 -14.36 15.81 15.81
N THR A 252 -14.59 15.65 17.11
CA THR A 252 -15.84 16.07 17.78
C THR A 252 -15.67 17.22 18.75
N LYS A 253 -14.46 17.42 19.29
CA LYS A 253 -14.16 18.46 20.29
C LYS A 253 -13.52 19.70 19.64
N PRO A 254 -14.14 20.89 19.73
CA PRO A 254 -13.53 22.14 19.26
C PRO A 254 -12.20 22.43 19.98
N GLY A 255 -11.21 22.94 19.24
CA GLY A 255 -9.88 23.27 19.78
C GLY A 255 -9.01 22.05 20.16
N ALA A 256 -9.48 20.83 19.89
CA ALA A 256 -8.73 19.61 20.12
C ALA A 256 -7.99 19.15 18.85
N ALA A 257 -6.78 18.64 19.06
CA ALA A 257 -5.99 17.96 18.06
C ALA A 257 -5.62 16.55 18.52
N ALA A 258 -5.18 15.73 17.57
CA ALA A 258 -4.73 14.36 17.82
C ALA A 258 -3.33 14.14 17.26
N VAL A 259 -2.51 13.37 17.97
CA VAL A 259 -1.32 12.75 17.38
C VAL A 259 -1.71 11.35 16.91
N ALA A 260 -1.79 11.13 15.59
CA ALA A 260 -2.23 9.86 15.03
C ALA A 260 -1.69 9.57 13.62
N SER A 261 -2.04 8.40 13.08
CA SER A 261 -1.64 7.98 11.74
C SER A 261 -2.35 8.79 10.65
N HIS A 262 -1.77 8.82 9.45
CA HIS A 262 -2.41 9.43 8.28
C HIS A 262 -3.79 8.81 8.01
N GLN A 263 -3.94 7.49 8.12
CA GLN A 263 -5.25 6.84 7.89
C GLN A 263 -6.33 7.31 8.86
N ALA A 264 -5.97 7.69 10.09
CA ALA A 264 -6.93 8.27 11.01
C ALA A 264 -7.42 9.67 10.56
N SER A 265 -6.62 10.42 9.80
CA SER A 265 -7.06 11.71 9.26
C SER A 265 -8.13 11.54 8.19
N VAL A 266 -7.93 10.57 7.30
CA VAL A 266 -8.89 10.22 6.24
C VAL A 266 -10.21 9.74 6.83
N GLU A 267 -10.15 8.84 7.81
CA GLU A 267 -11.36 8.26 8.39
C GLU A 267 -12.19 9.29 9.16
N TYR A 268 -11.54 10.05 10.04
CA TYR A 268 -12.23 10.95 10.95
C TYR A 268 -12.41 12.36 10.38
N ASP A 269 -12.18 12.54 9.07
CA ASP A 269 -12.29 13.83 8.38
C ASP A 269 -11.52 14.94 9.11
N LEU A 270 -10.26 14.67 9.41
CA LEU A 270 -9.34 15.61 10.06
C LEU A 270 -8.32 16.13 9.06
N GLN A 271 -7.97 17.41 9.19
CA GLN A 271 -6.87 17.99 8.44
C GLN A 271 -5.55 17.58 9.09
N ILE A 272 -4.57 17.26 8.25
CA ILE A 272 -3.19 17.10 8.71
C ILE A 272 -2.58 18.49 8.82
N ILE A 273 -2.42 18.95 10.06
CA ILE A 273 -1.84 20.27 10.37
C ILE A 273 -0.32 20.23 10.14
N VAL A 274 0.31 19.15 10.59
CA VAL A 274 1.74 18.87 10.37
C VAL A 274 1.94 17.37 10.20
N GLU A 275 2.65 16.98 9.14
CA GLU A 275 3.06 15.60 8.89
C GLU A 275 4.37 15.26 9.62
N GLY A 276 4.51 14.01 10.07
CA GLY A 276 5.77 13.46 10.57
C GLY A 276 6.37 14.21 11.76
N ILE A 277 5.64 14.28 12.88
CA ILE A 277 6.06 14.99 14.09
C ILE A 277 6.78 14.10 15.11
N GLU A 278 7.01 12.84 14.78
CA GLU A 278 7.80 11.94 15.62
C GLU A 278 9.27 12.39 15.74
N ASP A 279 9.84 12.21 16.92
CA ASP A 279 11.22 12.56 17.23
C ASP A 279 12.21 11.62 16.51
N ASN A 280 11.77 10.41 16.12
CA ASN A 280 12.54 9.44 15.32
C ASN A 280 11.77 9.01 14.06
N ALA A 281 12.19 9.52 12.89
CA ALA A 281 11.58 9.22 11.60
C ALA A 281 11.77 7.76 11.12
N ASN A 282 12.68 6.99 11.72
CA ASN A 282 12.93 5.58 11.39
C ASN A 282 12.18 4.62 12.33
N ASN A 283 11.06 5.06 12.91
CA ASN A 283 10.27 4.25 13.82
C ASN A 283 9.51 3.15 13.06
N VAL A 284 9.79 1.89 13.38
CA VAL A 284 9.16 0.72 12.76
C VAL A 284 8.64 -0.22 13.83
N THR A 285 7.42 -0.73 13.63
CA THR A 285 6.85 -1.82 14.43
C THR A 285 6.83 -3.09 13.59
N ARG A 286 7.26 -4.20 14.20
CA ARG A 286 7.12 -5.56 13.69
C ARG A 286 6.00 -6.29 14.43
#